data_AF-K5VNK7-F1
#
_entry.id   AF-K5VNK7-F1
#
_cell.length_a   1.000
_cell.length_b   1.000
_cell.length_c   1.000
_cell.angle_alpha   90.00
_cell.angle_beta   90.00
_cell.angle_gamma   90.00
#
_symmetry.space_group_name_H-M   'P 1'
#
loop_
_entity.id
_entity.type
_entity.pdbx_description
1 polymer ?
#
loop_
_entity_poly.entity_id
_entity_poly.type
_entity_poly.pdbx_seq_one_letter_code
_entity_poly.pdbx_strand_id
1 'polypeptide(L)'
;MYRYVVRANKELECLNIKVCRLHTAIIDEDKLLKAALASLGCSHLLYCAMQDFALRCQAVNNHLLRRIFQVYDLPGYTGTQGSGEAEVDMVSQTRLSSVQLTVDKIPPLLTRPDDICGTGGDISDDEGSEEAQGNVAAVVEYIAGLSII
;
A
#
# COMPACT_ATOMS: atom_id res chain seq x y z
N MET A 1 29.89 0.60 19.54
CA MET A 1 29.74 -0.48 18.54
C MET A 1 28.44 -1.26 18.70
N TYR A 2 28.08 -1.73 19.91
CA TYR A 2 26.87 -2.53 20.18
C TYR A 2 25.54 -1.91 19.71
N ARG A 3 25.35 -0.59 19.86
CA ARG A 3 24.10 0.10 19.49
C ARG A 3 23.77 0.03 18.00
N TYR A 4 24.77 0.05 17.12
CA TYR A 4 24.56 -0.05 15.67
C TYR A 4 24.10 -1.45 15.25
N VAL A 5 24.67 -2.48 15.88
CA VAL A 5 24.28 -3.88 15.64
C VAL A 5 22.84 -4.13 16.07
N VAL A 6 22.45 -3.64 17.26
CA VAL A 6 21.07 -3.76 17.74
C VAL A 6 20.09 -3.03 16.81
N ARG A 7 20.44 -1.83 16.34
CA ARG A 7 19.61 -1.09 15.39
C ARG A 7 19.47 -1.81 14.06
N ALA A 8 20.58 -2.31 13.51
CA ALA A 8 20.57 -3.07 12.25
C ALA A 8 19.68 -4.31 12.34
N ASN A 9 19.76 -5.06 13.45
CA ASN A 9 18.90 -6.23 13.66
C ASN A 9 17.42 -5.86 13.72
N LYS A 10 17.08 -4.78 14.42
CA LYS A 10 15.69 -4.29 14.46
C LYS A 10 15.19 -3.85 13.09
N GLU A 11 16.04 -3.17 12.31
CA GLU A 11 15.68 -2.76 10.95
C GLU A 11 15.49 -3.98 10.02
N LEU A 12 16.28 -5.03 10.19
CA LEU A 12 16.14 -6.30 9.47
C LEU A 12 14.80 -6.99 9.82
N GLU A 13 14.45 -7.09 11.11
CA GLU A 13 13.14 -7.60 11.54
C GLU A 13 11.99 -6.78 10.95
N CYS A 14 12.09 -5.45 10.99
CA CYS A 14 11.09 -4.56 10.40
C CYS A 14 10.96 -4.78 8.88
N LEU A 15 12.07 -5.02 8.19
CA LEU A 15 12.07 -5.29 6.76
C LEU A 15 11.37 -6.62 6.46
N ASN A 16 11.65 -7.68 7.21
CA ASN A 16 11.00 -8.98 7.04
C ASN A 16 9.47 -8.86 7.14
N ILE A 17 8.98 -8.12 8.14
CA ILE A 17 7.55 -7.86 8.33
C ILE A 17 6.98 -7.10 7.13
N LYS A 18 7.68 -6.07 6.63
CA LYS A 18 7.24 -5.29 5.46
C LYS A 18 7.17 -6.13 4.20
N VAL A 19 8.15 -7.02 3.97
CA VAL A 19 8.15 -7.94 2.82
C VAL A 19 6.96 -8.89 2.89
N CYS A 20 6.69 -9.48 4.06
CA CYS A 20 5.53 -10.34 4.27
C CYS A 20 4.21 -9.59 4.02
N ARG A 21 4.05 -8.38 4.58
CA ARG A 21 2.88 -7.53 4.36
C ARG A 21 2.67 -7.17 2.90
N LEU A 22 3.75 -6.87 2.17
CA LEU A 22 3.67 -6.57 0.74
C LEU A 22 3.21 -7.79 -0.05
N HIS A 23 3.72 -8.98 0.26
CA HIS A 23 3.27 -10.22 -0.38
C HIS A 23 1.77 -10.46 -0.13
N THR A 24 1.31 -10.30 1.11
CA THR A 24 -0.12 -10.42 1.44
C THR A 24 -0.97 -9.40 0.70
N ALA A 25 -0.56 -8.13 0.67
CA ALA A 25 -1.29 -7.08 -0.04
C ALA A 25 -1.45 -7.39 -1.54
N ILE A 26 -0.40 -7.91 -2.18
CA ILE A 26 -0.46 -8.33 -3.59
C ILE A 26 -1.49 -9.45 -3.80
N ILE A 27 -1.49 -10.46 -2.93
CA ILE A 27 -2.43 -11.59 -3.02
C ILE A 27 -3.87 -11.13 -2.79
N ASP A 28 -4.08 -10.24 -1.82
CA ASP A 28 -5.42 -9.74 -1.51
C ASP A 28 -5.95 -8.80 -2.59
N GLU A 29 -5.08 -7.98 -3.21
CA GLU A 29 -5.43 -7.19 -4.39
C GLU A 29 -5.86 -8.08 -5.56
N ASP A 30 -5.12 -9.15 -5.86
CA ASP A 30 -5.48 -10.10 -6.92
C ASP A 30 -6.84 -10.76 -6.66
N LYS A 31 -7.12 -11.17 -5.42
CA LYS A 31 -8.44 -11.69 -5.03
C LYS A 31 -9.54 -10.64 -5.23
N LEU A 32 -9.30 -9.39 -4.83
CA LEU A 32 -10.26 -8.30 -4.93
C LEU A 32 -10.58 -7.98 -6.40
N LEU A 33 -9.57 -7.90 -7.26
CA LEU A 33 -9.73 -7.63 -8.68
C LEU A 33 -10.50 -8.76 -9.38
N LYS A 34 -10.19 -10.02 -9.05
CA LYS A 34 -10.93 -11.19 -9.57
C LYS A 34 -12.39 -11.19 -9.12
N ALA A 35 -12.65 -10.89 -7.85
CA ALA A 35 -14.01 -10.79 -7.32
C ALA A 35 -14.79 -9.65 -8.00
N ALA A 36 -14.15 -8.49 -8.21
CA ALA A 36 -14.76 -7.36 -8.90
C ALA A 36 -15.12 -7.69 -10.36
N LEU A 37 -14.22 -8.33 -11.10
CA LEU A 37 -14.49 -8.80 -12.47
C LEU A 37 -15.61 -9.83 -12.53
N ALA A 38 -15.64 -10.78 -11.59
CA ALA A 38 -16.72 -11.75 -11.47
C ALA A 38 -18.07 -11.08 -11.17
N SER A 39 -18.08 -10.01 -10.36
CA SER A 39 -19.29 -9.28 -10.00
C SER A 39 -19.87 -8.44 -11.14
N LEU A 40 -19.02 -7.87 -12.00
CA LEU A 40 -19.45 -7.09 -13.17
C LEU A 40 -20.09 -7.98 -14.24
N GLY A 41 -19.50 -9.16 -14.49
CA GLY A 41 -19.89 -10.03 -15.60
C GLY A 41 -19.50 -9.49 -16.98
N CYS A 42 -19.32 -10.39 -17.95
CA CYS A 42 -18.76 -10.05 -19.28
C CYS A 42 -19.63 -9.13 -20.14
N SER A 43 -20.92 -8.96 -19.80
CA SER A 43 -21.85 -8.09 -20.52
C SER A 43 -21.85 -6.65 -20.03
N HIS A 44 -21.15 -6.35 -18.94
CA HIS A 44 -21.13 -5.01 -18.36
C HIS A 44 -20.22 -4.07 -19.15
N LEU A 45 -20.68 -2.84 -19.41
CA LEU A 45 -19.95 -1.84 -20.20
C LEU A 45 -18.52 -1.59 -19.67
N LEU A 46 -18.36 -1.64 -18.35
CA LEU A 46 -17.08 -1.43 -17.68
C LEU A 46 -16.18 -2.66 -17.61
N TYR A 47 -16.61 -3.83 -18.10
CA TYR A 47 -15.87 -5.08 -17.98
C TYR A 47 -14.49 -4.97 -18.63
N CYS A 48 -14.41 -4.50 -19.88
CA CYS A 48 -13.14 -4.37 -20.59
C CYS A 48 -12.19 -3.39 -19.88
N ALA A 49 -12.69 -2.23 -19.44
CA ALA A 49 -11.87 -1.25 -18.74
C ALA A 49 -11.33 -1.80 -17.40
N MET A 50 -12.17 -2.54 -16.66
CA MET A 50 -11.76 -3.19 -15.41
C MET A 50 -10.77 -4.33 -15.67
N GLN A 51 -10.93 -5.07 -16.76
CA GLN A 51 -10.02 -6.13 -17.18
C GLN A 51 -8.64 -5.55 -17.53
N ASP A 52 -8.60 -4.48 -18.33
CA ASP A 52 -7.35 -3.80 -18.67
C ASP A 52 -6.64 -3.24 -17.42
N PHE A 53 -7.41 -2.69 -16.48
CA PHE A 53 -6.87 -2.25 -15.20
C PHE A 53 -6.29 -3.42 -14.40
N ALA A 54 -7.02 -4.52 -14.28
CA ALA A 54 -6.57 -5.71 -13.56
C ALA A 54 -5.29 -6.30 -14.18
N LEU A 55 -5.18 -6.33 -15.51
CA LEU A 55 -3.98 -6.78 -16.20
C LEU A 55 -2.75 -5.91 -15.88
N ARG A 56 -2.91 -4.59 -15.86
CA ARG A 56 -1.81 -3.68 -15.48
C ARG A 56 -1.37 -3.88 -14.03
N CYS A 57 -2.33 -3.97 -13.11
CA CYS A 57 -2.03 -4.29 -11.70
C CYS A 57 -1.30 -5.63 -11.58
N GLN A 58 -1.77 -6.67 -12.29
CA GLN A 58 -1.13 -7.97 -12.28
C GLN A 58 0.31 -7.92 -12.80
N ALA A 59 0.59 -7.13 -13.83
CA ALA A 59 1.94 -6.99 -14.37
C ALA A 59 2.91 -6.35 -13.35
N VAL A 60 2.47 -5.28 -12.68
CA VAL A 60 3.23 -4.64 -11.59
C VAL A 60 3.41 -5.60 -10.42
N ASN A 61 2.34 -6.28 -10.01
CA ASN A 61 2.36 -7.23 -8.90
C ASN A 61 3.28 -8.43 -9.17
N ASN A 62 3.30 -8.94 -10.40
CA ASN A 62 4.25 -9.97 -10.82
C ASN A 62 5.69 -9.48 -10.72
N HIS A 63 5.96 -8.22 -11.08
CA HIS A 63 7.28 -7.64 -10.91
C HIS A 63 7.68 -7.57 -9.44
N LEU A 64 6.79 -7.08 -8.58
CA LEU A 64 7.02 -6.99 -7.13
C LEU A 64 7.22 -8.38 -6.51
N LEU A 65 6.43 -9.38 -6.89
CA LEU A 65 6.60 -10.77 -6.45
C LEU A 65 7.97 -11.33 -6.81
N ARG A 66 8.47 -11.07 -8.03
CA ARG A 66 9.85 -11.46 -8.39
C ARG A 66 10.88 -10.85 -7.46
N ARG A 67 10.72 -9.59 -7.06
CA ARG A 67 11.63 -8.93 -6.10
C ARG A 67 11.49 -9.52 -4.71
N ILE A 68 10.28 -9.85 -4.27
CA ILE A 68 10.04 -10.53 -2.99
C ILE A 68 10.73 -11.90 -2.98
N PHE A 69 10.61 -12.68 -4.05
CA PHE A 69 11.31 -13.97 -4.17
C PHE A 69 12.84 -13.82 -4.15
N GLN A 70 13.38 -12.79 -4.81
CA GLN A 70 14.80 -12.48 -4.70
C GLN A 70 15.23 -12.17 -3.26
N VAL A 71 14.38 -11.52 -2.46
CA VAL A 71 14.65 -11.26 -1.04
C VAL A 71 14.62 -12.55 -0.23
N TYR A 72 13.67 -13.45 -0.51
CA TYR A 72 13.59 -14.76 0.14
C TYR A 72 14.80 -15.66 -0.13
N ASP A 73 15.41 -15.50 -1.31
CA ASP A 73 16.59 -16.26 -1.73
C ASP A 73 17.92 -15.69 -1.20
N LEU A 74 17.89 -14.55 -0.48
CA LEU A 74 19.11 -13.97 0.08
C LEU A 74 19.72 -14.88 1.15
N PRO A 75 21.06 -15.10 1.15
CA PRO A 75 21.72 -15.87 2.17
C PRO A 75 21.56 -15.18 3.53
N GLY A 76 21.07 -15.93 4.52
CA GLY A 76 20.82 -15.39 5.86
C GLY A 76 19.48 -14.67 6.01
N TYR A 77 18.55 -14.81 5.06
CA TYR A 77 17.16 -14.41 5.27
C TYR A 77 16.54 -15.18 6.44
N THR A 78 15.95 -14.44 7.39
CA THR A 78 15.36 -14.98 8.63
C THR A 78 13.85 -14.82 8.71
N GLY A 79 13.22 -14.22 7.69
CA GLY A 79 11.78 -14.02 7.66
C GLY A 79 11.01 -15.25 7.20
N THR A 80 9.68 -15.20 7.34
CA THR A 80 8.78 -16.23 6.81
C THR A 80 8.56 -16.02 5.32
N GLN A 81 8.78 -17.07 4.53
CA GLN A 81 8.44 -17.06 3.12
C GLN A 81 6.92 -17.24 2.94
N GLY A 82 6.33 -16.51 2.00
CA GLY A 82 4.90 -16.59 1.69
C GLY A 82 4.09 -15.39 2.19
N SER A 83 2.80 -15.42 1.89
CA SER A 83 1.82 -14.49 2.47
C SER A 83 1.69 -14.74 3.96
N GLY A 84 1.53 -13.68 4.74
CA GLY A 84 0.93 -13.81 6.06
C GLY A 84 -0.50 -14.33 5.95
N GLU A 85 -0.91 -15.15 6.92
CA GLU A 85 -2.33 -15.43 7.17
C GLU A 85 -2.86 -14.25 8.00
N ALA A 86 -3.86 -13.54 7.46
CA ALA A 86 -4.66 -12.67 8.31
C ALA A 86 -5.46 -13.59 9.23
N GLU A 87 -5.09 -13.63 10.51
CA GLU A 87 -5.94 -14.24 11.54
C GLU A 87 -7.29 -13.53 11.44
N VAL A 88 -8.32 -14.26 10.99
CA VAL A 88 -9.65 -13.69 10.77
C VAL A 88 -10.19 -13.34 12.15
N ASP A 89 -9.98 -12.09 12.57
CA ASP A 89 -10.55 -11.58 13.80
C ASP A 89 -12.07 -11.55 13.63
N MET A 90 -12.76 -12.53 14.23
CA MET A 90 -14.22 -12.69 14.13
C MET A 90 -14.98 -11.43 14.59
N VAL A 91 -14.32 -10.48 15.24
CA VAL A 91 -14.86 -9.18 15.64
C VAL A 91 -15.20 -8.28 14.44
N SER A 92 -14.57 -8.48 13.27
CA SER A 92 -14.78 -7.64 12.09
C SER A 92 -16.01 -7.99 11.25
N GLN A 93 -16.58 -9.20 11.38
CA GLN A 93 -17.81 -9.56 10.66
C GLN A 93 -19.06 -8.86 11.23
N THR A 94 -19.07 -8.53 12.52
CA THR A 94 -20.25 -7.91 13.17
C THR A 94 -20.43 -6.43 12.83
N ARG A 95 -19.42 -5.75 12.27
CA ARG A 95 -19.52 -4.31 11.93
C ARG A 95 -19.86 -4.01 10.48
N LEU A 96 -19.58 -4.92 9.54
CA LEU A 96 -19.89 -4.70 8.12
C LEU A 96 -21.36 -4.95 7.77
N SER A 97 -22.12 -5.65 8.62
CA SER A 97 -23.56 -5.89 8.40
C SER A 97 -24.46 -4.70 8.75
N SER A 98 -23.92 -3.58 9.25
CA SER A 98 -24.73 -2.44 9.72
C SER A 98 -24.56 -1.14 8.94
N VAL A 99 -23.77 -1.10 7.87
CA VAL A 99 -23.74 0.09 6.99
C VAL A 99 -24.77 -0.09 5.88
N GLN A 100 -26.04 0.18 6.21
CA GLN A 100 -27.03 0.51 5.19
C GLN A 100 -26.68 1.90 4.64
N LEU A 101 -26.13 1.95 3.42
CA LEU A 101 -25.98 3.18 2.65
C LEU A 101 -27.38 3.70 2.27
N THR A 102 -27.99 4.51 3.12
CA THR A 102 -29.12 5.34 2.72
C THR A 102 -28.57 6.58 2.02
N VAL A 103 -28.71 6.61 0.70
CA VAL A 103 -28.53 7.81 -0.12
C VAL A 103 -29.69 8.74 0.19
N ASP A 104 -29.61 9.51 1.27
CA ASP A 104 -30.42 10.71 1.43
C ASP A 104 -29.88 11.57 2.59
N LYS A 105 -29.63 12.84 2.26
CA LYS A 105 -29.16 13.97 3.11
C LYS A 105 -27.64 14.15 3.20
N ILE A 106 -27.13 14.94 2.27
CA ILE A 106 -25.90 15.72 2.44
C ILE A 106 -26.18 16.86 3.44
N PRO A 107 -25.51 16.95 4.60
CA PRO A 107 -25.54 18.15 5.44
C PRO A 107 -24.46 19.16 4.95
N PRO A 108 -24.69 20.47 5.11
CA PRO A 108 -23.81 21.51 4.57
C PRO A 108 -22.51 21.65 5.37
N LEU A 109 -21.48 22.10 4.64
CA LEU A 109 -20.13 22.51 5.07
C LEU A 109 -20.05 23.01 6.52
N LEU A 110 -19.22 22.36 7.34
CA LEU A 110 -18.78 22.89 8.63
C LEU A 110 -17.51 23.73 8.45
N THR A 111 -17.63 24.91 9.04
CA THR A 111 -16.78 26.10 9.04
C THR A 111 -15.34 25.84 9.52
N ARG A 112 -14.39 26.54 8.90
CA ARG A 112 -13.00 26.70 9.36
C ARG A 112 -12.94 27.35 10.75
N PRO A 113 -12.03 26.92 11.64
CA PRO A 113 -11.59 27.71 12.77
C PRO A 113 -10.19 28.29 12.49
N ASP A 114 -10.13 29.60 12.27
CA ASP A 114 -8.93 30.41 12.50
C ASP A 114 -8.96 30.95 13.95
N ASP A 115 -7.77 31.20 14.50
CA ASP A 115 -7.44 32.03 15.67
C ASP A 115 -7.53 31.47 17.11
N ILE A 116 -6.42 30.90 17.58
CA ILE A 116 -5.88 31.20 18.92
C ILE A 116 -4.39 31.55 18.80
N CYS A 117 -4.08 32.82 19.04
CA CYS A 117 -2.73 33.39 19.16
C CYS A 117 -2.16 33.11 20.57
N GLY A 118 -0.88 32.72 20.65
CA GLY A 118 -0.22 32.45 21.94
C GLY A 118 1.27 32.10 21.85
N THR A 119 2.06 33.03 21.31
CA THR A 119 3.38 33.50 21.79
C THR A 119 4.45 32.50 22.29
N GLY A 120 5.57 32.46 21.56
CA GLY A 120 6.93 32.58 22.14
C GLY A 120 7.75 31.29 22.30
N GLY A 121 8.58 30.98 21.29
CA GLY A 121 9.62 29.95 21.38
C GLY A 121 10.64 30.12 20.26
N ASP A 122 11.61 30.98 20.51
CA ASP A 122 12.80 31.28 19.70
C ASP A 122 13.73 30.05 19.66
N ILE A 123 13.89 29.40 18.50
CA ILE A 123 15.09 28.59 18.19
C ILE A 123 15.40 28.80 16.71
N SER A 124 16.57 29.41 16.51
CA SER A 124 17.22 29.80 15.26
C SER A 124 17.69 28.61 14.40
N ASP A 125 17.69 28.88 13.09
CA ASP A 125 18.61 28.47 12.02
C ASP A 125 19.32 27.11 12.13
N ASP A 126 19.06 26.20 11.18
CA ASP A 126 20.15 25.65 10.35
C ASP A 126 19.65 25.00 9.04
N GLU A 127 20.52 25.13 8.05
CA GLU A 127 20.46 24.97 6.60
C GLU A 127 20.02 23.60 6.03
N GLY A 128 19.42 23.67 4.83
CA GLY A 128 19.75 22.75 3.73
C GLY A 128 19.12 21.36 3.74
N SER A 129 18.00 21.21 3.01
CA SER A 129 17.77 19.94 2.31
C SER A 129 17.25 20.25 0.92
N GLU A 130 18.19 20.25 -0.03
CA GLU A 130 17.95 20.28 -1.47
C GLU A 130 16.88 19.26 -1.88
N GLU A 131 16.14 19.63 -2.92
CA GLU A 131 15.05 18.91 -3.55
C GLU A 131 15.25 17.38 -3.58
N ALA A 132 14.62 16.69 -2.64
CA ALA A 132 14.16 15.32 -2.86
C ALA A 132 12.90 15.35 -3.76
N GLN A 133 12.96 16.06 -4.89
CA GLN A 133 12.02 15.86 -5.99
C GLN A 133 12.46 14.58 -6.70
N GLY A 134 12.32 13.46 -5.98
CA GLY A 134 12.58 12.12 -6.48
C GLY A 134 11.84 11.97 -7.80
N ASN A 135 12.56 11.49 -8.81
CA ASN A 135 12.20 11.49 -10.22
C ASN A 135 10.90 10.68 -10.47
N VAL A 136 9.73 11.25 -10.14
CA VAL A 136 8.41 10.61 -10.26
C VAL A 136 8.19 10.18 -11.71
N ALA A 137 8.71 10.96 -12.67
CA ALA A 137 8.69 10.63 -14.08
C ALA A 137 9.38 9.29 -14.39
N ALA A 138 10.54 9.01 -13.81
CA ALA A 138 11.26 7.75 -14.03
C ALA A 138 10.53 6.55 -13.41
N VAL A 139 9.86 6.75 -12.27
CA VAL A 139 9.03 5.71 -11.64
C VAL A 139 7.79 5.42 -12.48
N VAL A 140 7.13 6.47 -12.99
CA VAL A 140 5.95 6.35 -13.88
C VAL A 140 6.34 5.67 -15.20
N GLU A 141 7.46 6.04 -15.81
CA GLU A 141 7.97 5.42 -17.03
C GLU A 141 8.31 3.93 -16.81
N TYR A 142 8.96 3.61 -15.70
CA TYR A 142 9.25 2.22 -15.32
C TYR A 142 7.97 1.39 -15.13
N ILE A 143 6.97 1.92 -14.42
CA ILE A 143 5.67 1.27 -14.22
C ILE A 143 4.91 1.11 -15.54
N ALA A 144 4.97 2.10 -16.42
CA ALA A 144 4.38 2.02 -17.76
C ALA A 144 5.02 0.91 -18.60
N GLY A 145 6.35 0.74 -18.52
CA GLY A 145 7.08 -0.34 -19.17
C GLY A 145 6.71 -1.75 -18.68
N LEU A 146 6.25 -1.88 -17.43
CA LEU A 146 5.74 -3.15 -16.91
C LEU A 146 4.38 -3.54 -17.50
N SER A 147 3.62 -2.59 -18.04
CA SER A 147 2.25 -2.80 -18.55
C SER A 147 2.17 -3.23 -20.02
N ILE A 148 3.30 -3.39 -20.73
CA ILE A 148 3.37 -3.59 -22.19
C ILE A 148 3.68 -5.06 -22.59
N ILE A 149 3.44 -6.05 -21.72
CA ILE A 149 3.64 -7.47 -22.05
C ILE A 149 2.31 -8.19 -22.19
#